data_AF-A0A4Z1T205-F1
#
_entry.id   AF-A0A4Z1T205-F1
#
_cell.length_a   1.000
_cell.length_b   1.000
_cell.length_c   1.000
_cell.angle_alpha   90.00
_cell.angle_beta   90.00
_cell.angle_gamma   90.00
#
_symmetry.space_group_name_H-M   'P 1'
#
loop_
_entity.id
_entity.type
_entity.pdbx_description
1 polymer ?
#
loop_
_entity_poly.entity_id
_entity_poly.type
_entity_poly.pdbx_seq_one_letter_code
_entity_poly.pdbx_strand_id
1 'polypeptide(L)'
;MLAAQHGEVGCVKLLLEEADLENSQGESALDIAESVGSKASHHTRCQCCARILRDDAGAGVGVGRHLSVAQRKLLTMQELSTAFSGDDAQHAENAFSNIIAELNFLRQLTEQQDRKTNAAEIASLQRRLEEKDAEVAAERQEHGRRIAELTAHLQERTDELERNLTTSLKTITTSRAVLQSSSCIVCPTNPKDTLLQPCKHICTCSGCSSQLKGQTCPLCRTPIDNTVKVYL
;
A
#
# COMPACT_ATOMS: atom_id res chain seq x y z
N MET A 1 31.71 15.43 -21.70
CA MET A 1 31.44 16.87 -21.95
C MET A 1 31.22 17.15 -23.44
N LEU A 2 30.25 16.48 -24.08
CA LEU A 2 29.86 16.77 -25.47
C LEU A 2 28.54 17.56 -25.53
N ALA A 3 27.63 17.31 -24.58
CA ALA A 3 26.35 18.04 -24.46
C ALA A 3 26.55 19.55 -24.19
N ALA A 4 27.53 19.93 -23.37
CA ALA A 4 27.84 21.33 -23.07
C ALA A 4 28.46 22.12 -24.23
N GLN A 5 28.97 21.42 -25.25
CA GLN A 5 29.70 22.05 -26.37
C GLN A 5 28.78 22.29 -27.59
N HIS A 6 27.63 21.60 -27.67
CA HIS A 6 26.77 21.58 -28.86
C HIS A 6 25.25 21.59 -28.62
N GLY A 7 24.76 21.46 -27.37
CA GLY A 7 23.33 21.44 -27.05
C GLY A 7 22.90 22.59 -26.13
N GLU A 8 21.72 23.16 -26.38
CA GLU A 8 21.03 24.02 -25.41
C GLU A 8 20.76 23.17 -24.15
N VAL A 9 21.38 23.54 -23.02
CA VAL A 9 21.35 22.78 -21.75
C VAL A 9 19.92 22.48 -21.28
N GLY A 10 18.93 23.28 -21.69
CA GLY A 10 17.51 23.06 -21.40
C GLY A 10 16.89 21.85 -22.12
N CYS A 11 17.24 21.58 -23.38
CA CYS A 11 16.67 20.46 -24.14
C CYS A 11 17.14 19.10 -23.61
N VAL A 12 18.41 19.03 -23.19
CA VAL A 12 19.00 17.82 -22.61
C VAL A 12 18.34 17.45 -21.28
N LYS A 13 18.03 18.45 -20.45
CA LYS A 13 17.38 18.26 -19.16
C LYS A 13 15.94 17.77 -19.30
N LEU A 14 15.17 18.37 -20.20
CA LEU A 14 13.79 17.96 -20.52
C LEU A 14 13.73 16.52 -21.07
N LEU A 15 14.65 16.15 -21.97
CA LEU A 15 14.70 14.79 -22.52
C LEU A 15 15.11 13.74 -21.48
N LEU A 16 15.94 14.09 -20.50
CA LEU A 16 16.33 13.18 -19.42
C LEU A 16 15.21 12.99 -18.39
N GLU A 17 14.41 14.03 -18.13
CA GLU A 17 13.28 13.96 -17.18
C GLU A 17 12.11 13.11 -17.72
N GLU A 18 11.98 12.97 -19.04
CA GLU A 18 10.91 12.22 -19.71
C GLU A 18 11.40 10.97 -20.46
N ALA A 19 12.66 10.56 -20.24
CA ALA A 19 13.28 9.44 -20.97
C ALA A 19 12.57 8.10 -20.76
N ASP A 20 11.98 7.89 -19.58
CA ASP A 20 11.31 6.64 -19.18
C ASP A 20 9.78 6.71 -19.37
N LEU A 21 9.26 7.80 -19.94
CA LEU A 21 7.82 7.98 -20.18
C LEU A 21 7.48 7.61 -21.63
N GLU A 22 6.59 6.63 -21.79
CA GLU A 22 6.11 6.17 -23.09
C GLU A 22 4.73 6.75 -23.42
N ASN A 23 4.53 7.16 -24.66
CA ASN A 23 3.20 7.52 -25.16
C ASN A 23 2.34 6.26 -25.38
N SER A 24 1.08 6.42 -25.80
CA SER A 24 0.16 5.29 -26.08
C SER A 24 0.57 4.41 -27.27
N GLN A 25 1.63 4.78 -28.00
CA GLN A 25 2.24 4.01 -29.08
C GLN A 25 3.57 3.36 -28.64
N GLY A 26 3.97 3.51 -27.37
CA GLY A 26 5.20 2.96 -26.82
C GLY A 26 6.45 3.76 -27.18
N GLU A 27 6.31 4.99 -27.67
CA GLU A 27 7.44 5.83 -28.06
C GLU A 27 7.85 6.73 -26.89
N SER A 28 9.15 6.73 -26.57
CA SER A 28 9.73 7.65 -25.59
C SER A 28 9.92 9.05 -26.18
N ALA A 29 10.14 10.04 -25.31
CA ALA A 29 10.54 11.39 -25.72
C ALA A 29 11.79 11.38 -26.63
N LEU A 30 12.66 10.38 -26.48
CA LEU A 30 13.87 10.19 -27.27
C LEU A 30 13.58 9.66 -28.69
N ASP A 31 12.58 8.78 -28.84
CA ASP A 31 12.20 8.19 -30.13
C ASP A 31 11.43 9.20 -30.99
N ILE A 32 10.57 10.00 -30.37
CA ILE A 32 9.83 11.08 -31.04
C ILE A 32 10.80 12.16 -31.56
N ALA A 33 11.84 12.49 -30.78
CA ALA A 33 12.85 13.47 -31.18
C ALA A 33 13.65 13.05 -32.43
N GLU A 34 13.74 11.76 -32.73
CA GLU A 34 14.41 11.25 -33.93
C GLU A 34 13.49 11.08 -35.14
N SER A 35 12.20 10.80 -34.93
CA SER A 35 11.22 10.58 -36.00
C SER A 35 10.77 11.88 -36.70
N VAL A 36 10.81 13.02 -35.99
CA VAL A 36 10.43 14.32 -36.55
C VAL A 36 11.58 14.93 -37.38
N GLY A 37 11.70 14.48 -38.63
CA GLY A 37 12.71 14.96 -39.58
C GLY A 37 12.61 16.45 -39.91
N SER A 38 13.64 17.20 -39.51
CA SER A 38 14.29 18.31 -40.24
C SER A 38 13.40 19.38 -40.92
N LYS A 39 12.43 19.97 -40.22
CA LYS A 39 11.69 21.16 -40.74
C LYS A 39 11.78 22.45 -39.90
N ALA A 40 12.62 22.51 -38.87
CA ALA A 40 12.93 23.77 -38.20
C ALA A 40 14.42 23.84 -37.86
N SER A 41 15.04 25.01 -38.06
CA SER A 41 16.48 25.27 -37.82
C SER A 41 16.96 24.95 -36.41
N HIS A 42 16.05 24.82 -35.44
CA HIS A 42 16.34 24.42 -34.06
C HIS A 42 16.37 22.88 -33.83
N HIS A 43 15.86 22.07 -34.76
CA HIS A 43 15.60 20.64 -34.53
C HIS A 43 16.71 19.67 -34.95
N THR A 44 17.57 20.04 -35.90
CA THR A 44 18.71 19.19 -36.31
C THR A 44 19.70 18.95 -35.15
N ARG A 45 19.66 19.81 -34.13
CA ARG A 45 20.47 19.73 -32.90
C ARG A 45 19.85 18.86 -31.80
N CYS A 46 18.51 18.71 -31.77
CA CYS A 46 17.83 17.79 -30.84
C CYS A 46 18.16 16.32 -31.17
N GLN A 47 18.31 15.97 -32.44
CA GLN A 47 18.72 14.63 -32.87
C GLN A 47 20.13 14.26 -32.35
N CYS A 48 21.04 15.24 -32.28
CA CYS A 48 22.37 15.04 -31.71
C CYS A 48 22.33 14.84 -30.19
N CYS A 49 21.49 15.60 -29.48
CA CYS A 49 21.27 15.45 -28.04
C CYS A 49 20.59 14.12 -27.69
N ALA A 50 19.56 13.72 -28.44
CA ALA A 50 18.88 12.43 -28.29
C ALA A 50 19.85 11.26 -28.48
N ARG A 51 20.74 11.33 -29.48
CA ARG A 51 21.78 10.31 -29.71
C ARG A 51 22.81 10.26 -28.58
N ILE A 52 23.31 11.42 -28.13
CA ILE A 52 24.24 11.51 -26.98
C ILE A 52 23.59 10.96 -25.70
N LEU A 53 22.31 11.26 -25.47
CA LEU A 53 21.59 10.79 -24.30
C LEU A 53 21.22 9.32 -24.37
N ARG A 54 20.96 8.75 -25.54
CA ARG A 54 20.81 7.30 -25.69
C ARG A 54 22.14 6.58 -25.43
N ASP A 55 23.25 7.18 -25.90
CA ASP A 55 24.61 6.70 -25.65
C ASP A 55 24.99 6.75 -24.15
N ASP A 56 24.51 7.77 -23.42
CA ASP A 56 24.73 7.96 -21.97
C ASP A 56 23.66 7.30 -21.06
N ALA A 57 22.40 7.16 -21.47
CA ALA A 57 21.31 6.58 -20.66
C ALA A 57 21.38 5.05 -20.61
N GLY A 58 21.98 4.41 -21.63
CA GLY A 58 22.32 2.98 -21.58
C GLY A 58 23.56 2.66 -20.71
N ALA A 59 23.98 3.55 -19.80
CA ALA A 59 25.31 3.51 -19.20
C ALA A 59 25.45 2.82 -17.84
N GLY A 60 25.64 1.49 -17.88
CA GLY A 60 26.64 0.85 -17.03
C GLY A 60 28.03 1.17 -17.59
N VAL A 61 28.80 2.02 -16.92
CA VAL A 61 30.16 2.45 -17.33
C VAL A 61 31.07 1.22 -17.48
N GLY A 62 31.25 0.74 -18.71
CA GLY A 62 31.99 -0.47 -19.01
C GLY A 62 33.08 -0.20 -20.02
N VAL A 63 34.28 -0.72 -19.76
CA VAL A 63 35.46 -0.69 -20.65
C VAL A 63 35.10 -1.17 -22.07
N GLY A 64 34.16 -2.10 -22.21
CA GLY A 64 33.66 -2.61 -23.49
C GLY A 64 33.04 -1.55 -24.43
N ARG A 65 32.43 -0.48 -23.89
CA ARG A 65 31.90 0.62 -24.72
C ARG A 65 33.00 1.55 -25.23
N HIS A 66 34.01 1.85 -24.43
CA HIS A 66 35.19 2.59 -24.87
C HIS A 66 35.95 1.83 -25.98
N LEU A 67 36.05 0.50 -25.85
CA LEU A 67 36.61 -0.36 -26.89
C LEU A 67 35.78 -0.34 -28.18
N SER A 68 34.45 -0.42 -28.07
CA SER A 68 33.56 -0.39 -29.25
C SER A 68 33.59 0.96 -29.98
N VAL A 69 33.76 2.07 -29.26
CA VAL A 69 33.94 3.41 -29.84
C VAL A 69 35.31 3.54 -30.51
N ALA A 70 36.38 3.05 -29.86
CA ALA A 70 37.72 3.03 -30.44
C ALA A 70 37.77 2.18 -31.73
N GLN A 71 37.10 1.02 -31.73
CA GLN A 71 37.01 0.15 -32.89
C GLN A 71 36.32 0.83 -34.09
N ARG A 72 35.18 1.50 -33.88
CA ARG A 72 34.49 2.24 -34.95
C ARG A 72 35.35 3.36 -35.55
N LYS A 73 36.13 4.05 -34.72
CA LYS A 73 37.09 5.07 -35.19
C LYS A 73 38.23 4.47 -35.99
N LEU A 74 38.71 3.28 -35.64
CA LEU A 74 39.78 2.60 -36.38
C LEU A 74 39.29 2.02 -37.72
N LEU A 75 38.06 1.47 -37.75
CA LEU A 75 37.43 1.00 -39.00
C LEU A 75 37.26 2.14 -40.01
N THR A 76 36.79 3.30 -39.56
CA THR A 76 36.66 4.49 -40.42
C THR A 76 38.02 5.04 -40.88
N MET A 77 39.07 4.95 -40.05
CA MET A 77 40.43 5.30 -40.47
C MET A 77 41.05 4.30 -41.45
N GLN A 78 40.72 3.01 -41.34
CA GLN A 78 41.13 1.96 -42.28
C GLN A 78 40.46 2.15 -43.65
N GLU A 79 39.18 2.50 -43.69
CA GLU A 79 38.48 2.83 -44.93
C GLU A 79 39.15 4.02 -45.66
N LEU A 80 39.66 5.00 -44.91
CA LEU A 80 40.39 6.13 -45.47
C LEU A 80 41.82 5.78 -45.94
N SER A 81 42.46 4.73 -45.40
CA SER A 81 43.80 4.31 -45.84
C SER A 81 43.78 3.60 -47.20
N THR A 82 42.66 2.95 -47.56
CA THR A 82 42.45 2.30 -48.87
C THR A 82 42.46 3.29 -50.05
N ALA A 83 42.37 4.60 -49.77
CA ALA A 83 42.43 5.67 -50.77
C ALA A 83 43.87 6.04 -51.21
N PHE A 84 44.90 5.48 -50.59
CA PHE A 84 46.31 5.70 -50.91
C PHE A 84 46.93 4.45 -51.58
N SER A 85 47.82 4.63 -52.57
CA SER A 85 48.48 3.52 -53.29
C SER A 85 49.99 3.43 -52.98
N GLY A 86 50.47 2.22 -52.68
CA GLY A 86 51.88 1.90 -52.39
C GLY A 86 52.05 0.90 -51.24
N ASP A 87 53.29 0.45 -51.00
CA ASP A 87 53.62 -0.51 -49.94
C ASP A 87 53.25 0.00 -48.53
N ASP A 88 53.32 1.31 -48.29
CA ASP A 88 52.97 1.93 -47.00
C ASP A 88 51.47 1.80 -46.65
N ALA A 89 50.58 1.77 -47.66
CA ALA A 89 49.14 1.61 -47.46
C ALA A 89 48.79 0.18 -46.97
N GLN A 90 49.46 -0.84 -47.53
CA GLN A 90 49.27 -2.23 -47.12
C GLN A 90 49.76 -2.48 -45.68
N HIS A 91 50.86 -1.84 -45.27
CA HIS A 91 51.35 -1.91 -43.90
C HIS A 91 50.39 -1.25 -42.91
N ALA A 92 49.81 -0.10 -43.27
CA ALA A 92 48.81 0.58 -42.45
C ALA A 92 47.52 -0.26 -42.30
N GLU A 93 47.00 -0.85 -43.38
CA GLU A 93 45.82 -1.71 -43.34
C GLU A 93 46.01 -2.96 -42.47
N ASN A 94 47.19 -3.58 -42.55
CA ASN A 94 47.54 -4.72 -41.70
C ASN A 94 47.62 -4.30 -40.22
N ALA A 95 48.21 -3.13 -39.93
CA ALA A 95 48.28 -2.60 -38.58
C ALA A 95 46.88 -2.28 -38.00
N PHE A 96 46.00 -1.66 -38.78
CA PHE A 96 44.61 -1.39 -38.36
C PHE A 96 43.83 -2.69 -38.13
N SER A 97 43.95 -3.67 -39.02
CA SER A 97 43.27 -4.96 -38.89
C SER A 97 43.69 -5.70 -37.61
N ASN A 98 44.98 -5.66 -37.28
CA ASN A 98 45.50 -6.26 -36.03
C ASN A 98 44.96 -5.54 -34.79
N ILE A 99 44.93 -4.21 -34.78
CA ILE A 99 44.39 -3.43 -33.65
C ILE A 99 42.89 -3.67 -33.48
N ILE A 100 42.13 -3.76 -34.58
CA ILE A 100 40.70 -4.05 -34.54
C ILE A 100 40.44 -5.46 -33.98
N ALA A 101 41.24 -6.45 -34.37
CA ALA A 101 41.15 -7.81 -33.82
C ALA A 101 41.41 -7.83 -32.32
N GLU A 102 42.44 -7.12 -31.85
CA GLU A 102 42.78 -7.02 -30.43
C GLU A 102 41.69 -6.31 -29.61
N LEU A 103 41.11 -5.22 -30.13
CA LEU A 103 39.99 -4.53 -29.49
C LEU A 103 38.72 -5.39 -29.41
N ASN A 104 38.46 -6.21 -30.43
CA ASN A 104 37.35 -7.18 -30.37
C ASN A 104 37.58 -8.23 -29.28
N PHE A 105 38.80 -8.75 -29.17
CA PHE A 105 39.17 -9.74 -28.16
C PHE A 105 39.00 -9.20 -26.74
N LEU A 106 39.55 -8.00 -26.47
CA LEU A 106 39.40 -7.36 -25.17
C LEU A 106 37.94 -7.02 -24.84
N ARG A 107 37.11 -6.62 -25.84
CA ARG A 107 35.68 -6.41 -25.63
C ARG A 107 35.00 -7.69 -25.16
N GLN A 108 35.24 -8.80 -25.86
CA GLN A 108 34.65 -10.10 -25.52
C GLN A 108 35.04 -10.55 -24.11
N LEU A 109 36.29 -10.33 -23.69
CA LEU A 109 36.74 -10.62 -22.33
C LEU A 109 36.03 -9.76 -21.29
N THR A 110 35.88 -8.45 -21.54
CA THR A 110 35.14 -7.56 -20.62
C THR A 110 33.68 -7.96 -20.48
N GLU A 111 32.99 -8.25 -21.58
CA GLU A 111 31.60 -8.70 -21.55
C GLU A 111 31.44 -10.04 -20.83
N GLN A 112 32.38 -10.97 -21.03
CA GLN A 112 32.36 -12.25 -20.34
C GLN A 112 32.59 -12.10 -18.84
N GLN A 113 33.48 -11.19 -18.44
CA GLN A 113 33.74 -10.90 -17.03
C GLN A 113 32.53 -10.24 -16.37
N ASP A 114 31.93 -9.24 -17.01
CA ASP A 114 30.73 -8.55 -16.52
C ASP A 114 29.55 -9.52 -16.36
N ARG A 115 29.35 -10.45 -17.31
CA ARG A 115 28.33 -11.49 -17.18
C ARG A 115 28.56 -12.39 -15.95
N LYS A 116 29.81 -12.76 -15.68
CA LYS A 116 30.16 -13.60 -14.52
C LYS A 116 29.97 -12.87 -13.21
N THR A 117 30.40 -11.62 -13.12
CA THR A 117 30.22 -10.79 -11.91
C THR A 117 28.74 -10.56 -11.65
N ASN A 118 27.97 -10.17 -12.67
CA ASN A 118 26.54 -9.93 -12.54
C ASN A 118 25.78 -11.21 -12.15
N ALA A 119 26.14 -12.36 -12.73
CA ALA A 119 25.53 -13.64 -12.35
C ALA A 119 25.82 -14.00 -10.89
N ALA A 120 27.04 -13.77 -10.41
CA ALA A 120 27.40 -14.01 -9.01
C ALA A 120 26.68 -13.06 -8.05
N GLU A 121 26.56 -11.78 -8.41
CA GLU A 121 25.80 -10.79 -7.63
C GLU A 121 24.32 -11.15 -7.55
N ILE A 122 23.70 -11.49 -8.69
CA ILE A 122 22.29 -11.93 -8.75
C ILE A 122 22.08 -13.15 -7.85
N ALA A 123 22.95 -14.16 -7.93
CA ALA A 123 22.85 -15.36 -7.09
C ALA A 123 22.98 -15.02 -5.59
N SER A 124 23.86 -14.08 -5.23
CA SER A 124 24.01 -13.63 -3.84
C SER A 124 22.76 -12.88 -3.33
N LEU A 125 22.14 -12.07 -4.18
CA LEU A 125 20.93 -11.32 -3.85
C LEU A 125 19.72 -12.25 -3.73
N GLN A 126 19.59 -13.23 -4.63
CA GLN A 126 18.54 -14.26 -4.56
C GLN A 126 18.60 -15.02 -3.23
N ARG A 127 19.79 -15.43 -2.80
CA ARG A 127 19.96 -16.10 -1.50
C ARG A 127 19.53 -15.21 -0.33
N ARG A 128 19.92 -13.93 -0.35
CA ARG A 128 19.51 -12.97 0.69
C ARG A 128 18.00 -12.73 0.70
N LEU A 129 17.36 -12.73 -0.46
CA LEU A 129 15.91 -12.64 -0.57
C LEU A 129 15.23 -13.88 0.03
N GLU A 130 15.70 -15.08 -0.30
CA GLU A 130 15.17 -16.32 0.27
C GLU A 130 15.31 -16.36 1.81
N GLU A 131 16.47 -15.94 2.34
CA GLU A 131 16.69 -15.82 3.77
C GLU A 131 15.72 -14.82 4.43
N LYS A 132 15.49 -13.66 3.79
CA LYS A 132 14.56 -12.65 4.28
C LYS A 132 13.10 -13.09 4.20
N ASP A 133 12.72 -13.79 3.13
CA ASP A 133 11.38 -14.35 2.98
C ASP A 133 11.10 -15.41 4.06
N ALA A 134 12.09 -16.24 4.39
CA ALA A 134 11.99 -17.21 5.48
C ALA A 134 11.85 -16.52 6.85
N GLU A 135 12.63 -15.47 7.10
CA GLU A 135 12.56 -14.67 8.33
C GLU A 135 11.16 -14.02 8.49
N VAL A 136 10.67 -13.36 7.44
CA VAL A 136 9.33 -12.74 7.43
C VAL A 136 8.23 -13.79 7.60
N ALA A 137 8.37 -14.97 7.01
CA ALA A 137 7.40 -16.05 7.19
C ALA A 137 7.34 -16.54 8.64
N ALA A 138 8.49 -16.67 9.31
CA ALA A 138 8.58 -17.06 10.71
C ALA A 138 7.95 -15.99 11.63
N GLU A 139 8.25 -14.71 11.41
CA GLU A 139 7.63 -13.61 12.16
C GLU A 139 6.11 -13.58 11.98
N ARG A 140 5.61 -13.73 10.75
CA ARG A 140 4.16 -13.78 10.46
C ARG A 140 3.49 -14.94 11.19
N GLN A 141 4.15 -16.10 11.25
CA GLN A 141 3.62 -17.26 11.99
C GLN A 141 3.52 -16.97 13.48
N GLU A 142 4.56 -16.37 14.07
CA GLU A 142 4.59 -16.01 15.49
C GLU A 142 3.55 -14.95 15.84
N HIS A 143 3.46 -13.88 15.04
CA HIS A 143 2.41 -12.88 15.20
C HIS A 143 1.01 -13.48 15.05
N GLY A 144 0.81 -14.41 14.10
CA GLY A 144 -0.44 -15.14 13.93
C GLY A 144 -0.84 -15.93 15.18
N ARG A 145 0.11 -16.62 15.82
CA ARG A 145 -0.13 -17.33 17.10
C ARG A 145 -0.54 -16.38 18.21
N ARG A 146 0.20 -15.28 18.40
CA ARG A 146 -0.10 -14.28 19.43
C ARG A 146 -1.48 -13.64 19.24
N ILE A 147 -1.87 -13.34 17.99
CA ILE A 147 -3.20 -12.82 17.68
C ILE A 147 -4.28 -13.84 18.04
N ALA A 148 -4.09 -15.11 17.68
CA ALA A 148 -5.05 -16.17 17.99
C ALA A 148 -5.24 -16.35 19.50
N GLU A 149 -4.15 -16.35 20.27
CA GLU A 149 -4.18 -16.43 21.74
C GLU A 149 -4.90 -15.23 22.37
N LEU A 150 -4.53 -14.01 21.98
CA LEU A 150 -5.19 -12.80 22.50
C LEU A 150 -6.68 -12.78 22.14
N THR A 151 -7.04 -13.23 20.95
CA THR A 151 -8.43 -13.29 20.49
C THR A 151 -9.23 -14.26 21.36
N ALA A 152 -8.68 -15.45 21.65
CA ALA A 152 -9.32 -16.43 22.53
C ALA A 152 -9.53 -15.87 23.95
N HIS A 153 -8.50 -15.23 24.53
CA HIS A 153 -8.62 -14.61 25.85
C HIS A 153 -9.65 -13.48 25.89
N LEU A 154 -9.70 -12.62 24.86
CA LEU A 154 -10.69 -11.55 24.78
C LEU A 154 -12.11 -12.10 24.62
N GLN A 155 -12.29 -13.18 23.87
CA GLN A 155 -13.57 -13.85 23.71
C GLN A 155 -14.06 -14.44 25.04
N GLU A 156 -13.19 -15.15 25.77
CA GLU A 156 -13.53 -15.69 27.10
C GLU A 156 -13.95 -14.58 28.08
N ARG A 157 -13.21 -13.47 28.16
CA ARG A 157 -13.59 -12.34 29.00
C ARG A 157 -14.92 -11.70 28.59
N THR A 158 -15.20 -11.66 27.29
CA THR A 158 -16.46 -11.09 26.77
C THR A 158 -17.63 -11.96 27.19
N ASP A 159 -17.51 -13.28 27.02
CA ASP A 159 -18.51 -14.26 27.46
C ASP A 159 -18.76 -14.18 28.98
N GLU A 160 -17.70 -14.03 29.77
CA GLU A 160 -17.81 -13.86 31.22
C GLU A 160 -18.58 -12.59 31.59
N LEU A 161 -18.25 -11.46 30.97
CA LEU A 161 -18.95 -10.19 31.20
C LEU A 161 -20.41 -10.27 30.79
N GLU A 162 -20.73 -10.95 29.69
CA GLU A 162 -22.12 -11.14 29.24
C GLU A 162 -22.92 -11.99 30.24
N ARG A 163 -22.33 -13.08 30.76
CA ARG A 163 -22.96 -13.91 31.81
C ARG A 163 -23.20 -13.10 33.08
N ASN A 164 -22.22 -12.31 33.51
CA ASN A 164 -22.31 -11.47 34.71
C ASN A 164 -23.39 -10.40 34.56
N LEU A 165 -23.44 -9.74 33.39
CA LEU A 165 -24.45 -8.75 33.07
C LEU A 165 -25.85 -9.37 33.07
N THR A 166 -26.01 -10.52 32.39
CA THR A 166 -27.29 -11.25 32.34
C THR A 166 -27.78 -11.64 33.72
N THR A 167 -26.88 -12.14 34.58
CA THR A 167 -27.20 -12.52 35.96
C THR A 167 -27.61 -11.32 36.80
N SER A 168 -26.90 -10.21 36.68
CA SER A 168 -27.22 -8.97 37.37
C SER A 168 -28.59 -8.41 36.95
N LEU A 169 -28.87 -8.39 35.63
CA LEU A 169 -30.16 -7.95 35.09
C LEU A 169 -31.31 -8.86 35.54
N LYS A 170 -31.12 -10.19 35.56
CA LYS A 170 -32.11 -11.12 36.11
C LYS A 170 -32.40 -10.81 37.58
N THR A 171 -31.36 -10.61 38.38
CA THR A 171 -31.51 -10.30 39.81
C THR A 171 -32.29 -9.00 40.03
N ILE A 172 -31.97 -7.94 39.28
CA ILE A 172 -32.66 -6.65 39.36
C ILE A 172 -34.12 -6.78 38.92
N THR A 173 -34.39 -7.46 37.80
CA THR A 173 -35.74 -7.60 37.27
C THR A 173 -36.63 -8.47 38.17
N THR A 174 -36.10 -9.57 38.73
CA THR A 174 -36.80 -10.37 39.73
C THR A 174 -37.08 -9.55 40.99
N SER A 175 -36.09 -8.84 41.52
CA SER A 175 -36.27 -7.99 42.71
C SER A 175 -37.32 -6.90 42.49
N ARG A 176 -37.30 -6.27 41.31
CA ARG A 176 -38.30 -5.27 40.92
C ARG A 176 -39.69 -5.87 40.81
N ALA A 177 -39.84 -7.05 40.21
CA ALA A 177 -41.13 -7.73 40.10
C ALA A 177 -41.72 -8.08 41.48
N VAL A 178 -40.88 -8.53 42.42
CA VAL A 178 -41.28 -8.80 43.82
C VAL A 178 -41.72 -7.53 44.54
N LEU A 179 -40.98 -6.42 44.37
CA LEU A 179 -41.39 -5.13 44.94
C LEU A 179 -42.70 -4.64 44.31
N GLN A 180 -42.85 -4.74 43.00
CA GLN A 180 -44.07 -4.30 42.29
C GLN A 180 -45.30 -5.14 42.60
N SER A 181 -45.15 -6.41 42.99
CA SER A 181 -46.29 -7.26 43.34
C SER A 181 -46.90 -6.86 44.69
N SER A 182 -46.08 -6.42 45.64
CA SER A 182 -46.47 -6.19 47.05
C SER A 182 -46.56 -4.72 47.48
N SER A 183 -45.88 -3.80 46.81
CA SER A 183 -45.83 -2.37 47.19
C SER A 183 -46.82 -1.50 46.40
N CYS A 184 -47.29 -0.43 47.05
CA CYS A 184 -48.12 0.60 46.41
C CYS A 184 -47.42 1.20 45.20
N ILE A 185 -48.10 1.25 44.04
CA ILE A 185 -47.51 1.77 42.80
C ILE A 185 -47.27 3.29 42.80
N VAL A 186 -47.79 4.01 43.81
CA VAL A 186 -47.71 5.47 43.94
C VAL A 186 -46.54 5.92 44.81
N CYS A 187 -46.37 5.34 46.01
CA CYS A 187 -45.31 5.74 46.95
C CYS A 187 -44.12 4.76 47.07
N PRO A 188 -44.09 3.67 46.30
CA PRO A 188 -43.35 2.40 46.53
C PRO A 188 -42.93 1.97 47.94
N THR A 189 -43.44 2.59 49.01
CA THR A 189 -42.91 2.45 50.38
C THR A 189 -43.83 1.60 51.25
N ASN A 190 -45.15 1.74 51.06
CA ASN A 190 -46.16 1.03 51.83
C ASN A 190 -46.73 -0.16 51.02
N PRO A 191 -47.16 -1.24 51.69
CA PRO A 191 -47.78 -2.37 51.01
C PRO A 191 -49.12 -1.99 50.37
N LYS A 192 -49.53 -2.76 49.36
CA LYS A 192 -50.86 -2.66 48.78
C LYS A 192 -51.89 -3.20 49.77
N ASP A 193 -52.78 -2.34 50.24
CA ASP A 193 -53.79 -2.68 51.24
C ASP A 193 -55.18 -2.07 50.91
N THR A 194 -55.36 -1.51 49.71
CA THR A 194 -56.62 -0.84 49.33
C THR A 194 -57.15 -1.35 48.00
N LEU A 195 -58.41 -1.80 48.03
CA LEU A 195 -59.24 -2.15 46.89
C LEU A 195 -59.96 -0.90 46.34
N LEU A 196 -59.78 -0.59 45.07
CA LEU A 196 -60.45 0.52 44.38
C LEU A 196 -61.76 0.05 43.74
N GLN A 197 -62.87 0.76 43.94
CA GLN A 197 -64.18 0.44 43.36
C GLN A 197 -64.59 1.45 42.27
N PRO A 198 -65.28 1.00 41.19
CA PRO A 198 -65.85 -0.34 41.00
C PRO A 198 -64.90 -1.38 40.36
N CYS A 199 -63.69 -0.99 39.93
CA CYS A 199 -62.80 -1.87 39.15
C CYS A 199 -62.13 -3.01 39.95
N LYS A 200 -62.21 -3.01 41.28
CA LYS A 200 -61.65 -4.03 42.19
C LYS A 200 -60.14 -4.26 42.08
N HIS A 201 -59.37 -3.24 41.68
CA HIS A 201 -57.92 -3.35 41.62
C HIS A 201 -57.29 -3.03 42.97
N ILE A 202 -56.34 -3.86 43.41
CA ILE A 202 -55.52 -3.64 44.62
C ILE A 202 -54.12 -3.22 44.16
N CYS A 203 -53.88 -1.91 44.11
CA CYS A 203 -52.62 -1.36 43.58
C CYS A 203 -52.03 -0.22 44.42
N THR A 204 -52.77 0.27 45.43
CA THR A 204 -52.35 1.40 46.25
C THR A 204 -52.45 1.08 47.74
N CYS A 205 -51.69 1.82 48.55
CA CYS A 205 -51.86 1.80 50.00
C CYS A 205 -52.96 2.78 50.43
N SER A 206 -53.44 2.64 51.67
CA SER A 206 -54.51 3.43 52.26
C SER A 206 -54.21 4.93 52.31
N GLY A 207 -52.94 5.30 52.50
CA GLY A 207 -52.49 6.71 52.44
C GLY A 207 -52.58 7.30 51.03
N CYS A 208 -52.17 6.56 50.00
CA CYS A 208 -52.21 7.02 48.61
C CYS A 208 -53.61 6.97 48.00
N SER A 209 -54.40 5.93 48.33
CA SER A 209 -55.76 5.77 47.81
C SER A 209 -56.68 6.91 48.25
N SER A 210 -56.45 7.46 49.45
CA SER A 210 -57.18 8.62 49.97
C SER A 210 -57.00 9.87 49.09
N GLN A 211 -55.84 10.04 48.45
CA GLN A 211 -55.54 11.15 47.54
C GLN A 211 -56.06 10.92 46.11
N LEU A 212 -56.45 9.68 45.79
CA LEU A 212 -56.94 9.27 44.46
C LEU A 212 -58.47 9.22 44.38
N LYS A 213 -59.20 9.54 45.46
CA LYS A 213 -60.68 9.60 45.41
C LYS A 213 -61.14 10.64 44.39
N GLY A 214 -62.05 10.25 43.50
CA GLY A 214 -62.51 11.09 42.39
C GLY A 214 -61.55 11.17 41.20
N GLN A 215 -60.41 10.47 41.24
CA GLN A 215 -59.51 10.26 40.10
C GLN A 215 -59.76 8.89 39.46
N THR A 216 -58.94 8.53 38.49
CA THR A 216 -59.02 7.22 37.82
C THR A 216 -58.04 6.21 38.43
N CYS A 217 -58.41 4.93 38.41
CA CYS A 217 -57.56 3.82 38.81
C CYS A 217 -56.26 3.83 38.01
N PRO A 218 -55.06 3.82 38.64
CA PRO A 218 -53.82 3.90 37.88
C PRO A 218 -53.51 2.64 37.05
N LEU A 219 -54.19 1.50 37.30
CA LEU A 219 -54.03 0.28 36.51
C LEU A 219 -54.94 0.21 35.28
N CYS A 220 -56.23 0.54 35.43
CA CYS A 220 -57.24 0.33 34.39
C CYS A 220 -57.99 1.59 33.96
N ARG A 221 -57.65 2.74 34.53
CA ARG A 221 -58.21 4.07 34.25
C ARG A 221 -59.73 4.20 34.52
N THR A 222 -60.36 3.24 35.18
CA THR A 222 -61.76 3.35 35.64
C THR A 222 -61.87 4.41 36.74
N PRO A 223 -62.89 5.30 36.71
CA PRO A 223 -63.13 6.26 37.79
C PRO A 223 -63.26 5.56 39.16
N ILE A 224 -62.68 6.17 40.20
CA ILE A 224 -62.70 5.64 41.56
C ILE A 224 -63.85 6.28 42.32
N ASP A 225 -64.92 5.52 42.56
CA ASP A 225 -66.09 5.95 43.32
C ASP A 225 -65.86 5.78 44.83
N ASN A 226 -65.23 4.67 45.21
CA ASN A 226 -64.97 4.33 46.61
C ASN A 226 -63.70 3.49 46.78
N THR A 227 -63.18 3.42 48.00
CA THR A 227 -61.96 2.69 48.37
C THR A 227 -62.19 1.87 49.62
N VAL A 228 -61.80 0.60 49.62
CA VAL A 228 -61.95 -0.32 50.77
C VAL A 228 -60.57 -0.79 51.21
N LYS A 229 -60.26 -0.65 52.51
CA LYS A 229 -59.04 -1.23 53.08
C LYS A 229 -59.20 -2.75 53.20
N VAL A 230 -58.24 -3.49 52.67
CA VAL A 230 -58.17 -4.95 52.69
C VAL A 230 -56.98 -5.39 53.55
N TYR A 231 -57.16 -6.48 54.26
CA TYR A 231 -56.11 -7.15 55.03
C TYR A 231 -55.76 -8.42 54.26
N LEU A 232 -54.55 -8.46 53.71
CA LEU A 232 -54.02 -9.55 52.88
C LEU A 232 -53.05 -10.41 53.71
#